data_AF-A0A182SSP7-F1
#
_entry.id   AF-A0A182SSP7-F1
#
_cell.length_a   1.000
_cell.length_b   1.000
_cell.length_c   1.000
_cell.angle_alpha   90.00
_cell.angle_beta   90.00
_cell.angle_gamma   90.00
#
_symmetry.space_group_name_H-M   'P 1'
#
loop_
_entity.id
_entity.type
_entity.pdbx_description
1 polymer ?
#
loop_
_entity_poly.entity_id
_entity_poly.type
_entity_poly.pdbx_seq_one_letter_code
_entity_poly.pdbx_strand_id
1 'polypeptide(L)'
;ILQIVAEGNTIICELLRLKDYVPELFYLKTKEEQQKYGEIIKDFGYFQIADAQEAKIEADEKLRLIDEELRENYIVTLNRFYIVFESIHKYVKDLNTFIDELNTGLFIQQSMEKVFQDAEGKQLMCEALYLYGMMLLVADLHIPGIVRERILVSYNRYSALKTHSDSSIDEVCKLLRATGFNDGAVGSNGGSMGRKLASYPEDFFARVPISPLYIEMVIGRLRSDDVYNQIAVYPLPEQHSTALANQAGMLYVCLFFSPKTLHNQSARMREIVDKFFSNNWIVSLYMGITINLINSWEPFKAAKTALTNTLDNANLKEICHRQKQSMDTLLTRTRNILREGSLTEQNLLDHMPKVMALVRDCNITVRWIMLHTSSVSSTLDTASAAASKRCRQVRELIEQEIEFRGVVFFELLLNTSQLELKVREMLKRLLEERDDRWADYRREATDRMQDLADAFSGAKPFVKTRKNESLSRCFANIRKEIDGLSREEKRLSQTGRT
;
A
#
# COMPACT_ATOMS: atom_id res chain seq x y z
N ILE A 1 18.54 1.78 7.51
CA ILE A 1 17.12 2.03 7.15
C ILE A 1 16.52 1.00 6.19
N LEU A 2 17.12 0.69 5.03
CA LEU A 2 16.56 -0.29 4.07
C LEU A 2 16.26 -1.65 4.70
N GLN A 3 17.19 -2.17 5.52
CA GLN A 3 16.99 -3.43 6.25
C GLN A 3 15.76 -3.36 7.19
N ILE A 4 15.61 -2.28 7.95
CA ILE A 4 14.45 -2.07 8.84
C ILE A 4 13.16 -2.13 8.01
N VAL A 5 13.07 -1.39 6.90
CA VAL A 5 11.88 -1.39 6.02
C VAL A 5 11.59 -2.80 5.45
N ALA A 6 12.61 -3.56 5.06
CA ALA A 6 12.45 -4.93 4.58
C ALA A 6 11.95 -5.88 5.68
N GLU A 7 12.49 -5.77 6.89
CA GLU A 7 12.01 -6.51 8.07
C GLU A 7 10.56 -6.15 8.38
N GLY A 8 10.17 -4.88 8.24
CA GLY A 8 8.81 -4.45 8.50
C GLY A 8 7.78 -5.08 7.57
N ASN A 9 8.09 -5.18 6.28
CA ASN A 9 7.25 -5.92 5.32
C ASN A 9 7.16 -7.41 5.69
N THR A 10 8.27 -8.01 6.13
CA THR A 10 8.31 -9.42 6.54
C THR A 10 7.41 -9.69 7.75
N ILE A 11 7.43 -8.79 8.75
CA ILE A 11 6.59 -8.91 9.96
C ILE A 11 5.10 -8.84 9.59
N ILE A 12 4.70 -7.90 8.74
CA ILE A 12 3.29 -7.78 8.31
C ILE A 12 2.85 -9.02 7.54
N CYS A 13 3.69 -9.53 6.62
CA CYS A 13 3.42 -10.77 5.89
C CYS A 13 3.24 -11.95 6.85
N GLU A 14 4.07 -12.06 7.89
CA GLU A 14 3.93 -13.13 8.87
C GLU A 14 2.67 -12.98 9.73
N LEU A 15 2.30 -11.76 10.15
CA LEU A 15 1.02 -11.51 10.82
C LEU A 15 -0.17 -11.94 9.95
N LEU A 16 -0.16 -11.56 8.67
CA LEU A 16 -1.20 -11.92 7.71
C LEU A 16 -1.24 -13.42 7.42
N ARG A 17 -0.12 -14.13 7.57
CA ARG A 17 -0.07 -15.59 7.48
C ARG A 17 -0.62 -16.24 8.75
N LEU A 18 -0.22 -15.76 9.92
CA LEU A 18 -0.59 -16.34 11.21
C LEU A 18 -2.05 -16.10 11.60
N LYS A 19 -2.70 -15.08 11.04
CA LYS A 19 -4.13 -14.80 11.34
C LYS A 19 -5.03 -16.03 11.14
N ASP A 20 -4.72 -16.88 10.15
CA ASP A 20 -5.51 -18.06 9.81
C ASP A 20 -5.14 -19.29 10.69
N TYR A 21 -4.12 -19.16 11.55
CA TYR A 21 -3.63 -20.20 12.45
C TYR A 21 -3.88 -19.89 13.93
N VAL A 22 -4.65 -18.83 14.24
CA VAL A 22 -5.06 -18.55 15.62
C VAL A 22 -5.93 -19.71 16.10
N PRO A 23 -5.54 -20.47 17.14
CA PRO A 23 -6.32 -21.63 17.53
C PRO A 23 -7.68 -21.20 18.08
N GLU A 24 -8.76 -21.77 17.53
CA GLU A 24 -10.16 -21.41 17.86
C GLU A 24 -10.44 -21.44 19.37
N LEU A 25 -9.77 -22.34 20.09
CA LEU A 25 -9.89 -22.47 21.54
C LEU A 25 -9.55 -21.19 22.30
N PHE A 26 -8.60 -20.38 21.81
CA PHE A 26 -8.16 -19.16 22.50
C PHE A 26 -9.21 -18.04 22.45
N TYR A 27 -10.23 -18.16 21.60
CA TYR A 27 -11.37 -17.26 21.60
C TYR A 27 -12.32 -17.52 22.77
N LEU A 28 -12.42 -18.77 23.27
CA LEU A 28 -13.35 -19.20 24.31
C LEU A 28 -14.79 -18.71 24.03
N LYS A 29 -15.32 -19.04 22.84
CA LYS A 29 -16.59 -18.51 22.33
C LYS A 29 -17.78 -19.10 23.07
N THR A 30 -17.70 -20.37 23.48
CA THR A 30 -18.81 -21.09 24.11
C THR A 30 -18.69 -21.14 25.63
N LYS A 31 -19.84 -21.27 26.32
CA LYS A 31 -19.86 -21.45 27.77
C LYS A 31 -19.16 -22.74 28.22
N GLU A 32 -19.25 -23.79 27.42
CA GLU A 32 -18.59 -25.08 27.68
C GLU A 32 -17.06 -24.94 27.62
N GLU A 33 -16.54 -24.25 26.59
CA GLU A 33 -15.10 -23.95 26.51
C GLU A 33 -14.63 -23.09 27.68
N GLN A 34 -15.41 -22.07 28.07
CA GLN A 34 -15.08 -21.22 29.21
C GLN A 34 -15.04 -22.02 30.52
N GLN A 35 -15.97 -22.95 30.72
CA GLN A 35 -16.00 -23.81 31.90
C GLN A 35 -14.84 -24.82 31.91
N LYS A 36 -14.48 -25.39 30.75
CA LYS A 36 -13.45 -26.42 30.64
C LYS A 36 -12.03 -25.84 30.65
N TYR A 37 -11.79 -24.76 29.91
CA TYR A 37 -10.46 -24.23 29.64
C TYR A 37 -10.19 -22.87 30.29
N GLY A 38 -11.21 -22.17 30.80
CA GLY A 38 -11.06 -20.83 31.37
C GLY A 38 -10.21 -20.76 32.65
N GLU A 39 -9.93 -21.90 33.29
CA GLU A 39 -8.97 -21.97 34.39
C GLU A 39 -7.52 -22.08 33.91
N ILE A 40 -7.29 -22.51 32.67
CA ILE A 40 -5.95 -22.68 32.10
C ILE A 40 -5.59 -21.52 31.16
N ILE A 41 -6.51 -21.16 30.28
CA ILE A 41 -6.34 -20.10 29.29
C ILE A 41 -6.80 -18.78 29.91
N LYS A 42 -5.86 -18.08 30.52
CA LYS A 42 -6.06 -16.77 31.17
C LYS A 42 -5.53 -15.63 30.31
N ASP A 43 -6.12 -14.45 30.49
CA ASP A 43 -5.61 -13.20 29.92
C ASP A 43 -4.52 -12.59 30.82
N PHE A 44 -4.11 -11.33 30.58
CA PHE A 44 -3.07 -10.68 31.37
C PHE A 44 -3.40 -10.52 32.87
N GLY A 45 -4.65 -10.73 33.29
CA GLY A 45 -5.01 -10.85 34.70
C GLY A 45 -4.25 -11.98 35.41
N TYR A 46 -3.81 -13.01 34.67
CA TYR A 46 -2.96 -14.10 35.17
C TYR A 46 -1.73 -13.60 35.94
N PHE A 47 -1.03 -12.59 35.43
CA PHE A 47 0.23 -12.13 36.03
C PHE A 47 0.06 -11.57 37.45
N GLN A 48 -1.15 -11.18 37.85
CA GLN A 48 -1.45 -10.72 39.21
C GLN A 48 -1.70 -11.87 40.19
N ILE A 49 -2.03 -13.06 39.68
CA ILE A 49 -2.44 -14.23 40.47
C ILE A 49 -1.64 -15.48 40.12
N ALA A 50 -0.47 -15.33 39.47
CA ALA A 50 0.28 -16.42 38.85
C ALA A 50 0.56 -17.56 39.85
N ASP A 51 1.14 -17.24 41.01
CA ASP A 51 1.49 -18.24 42.03
C ASP A 51 0.26 -19.03 42.53
N ALA A 52 -0.85 -18.32 42.79
CA ALA A 52 -2.08 -18.95 43.25
C ALA A 52 -2.73 -19.81 42.16
N GLN A 53 -2.65 -19.39 40.91
CA GLN A 53 -3.21 -20.12 39.78
C GLN A 53 -2.40 -21.38 39.47
N GLU A 54 -1.06 -21.32 39.47
CA GLU A 54 -0.23 -22.50 39.25
C GLU A 54 -0.40 -23.52 40.39
N ALA A 55 -0.44 -23.08 41.66
CA ALA A 55 -0.72 -23.98 42.78
C ALA A 55 -2.09 -24.68 42.66
N LYS A 56 -3.10 -23.96 42.15
CA LYS A 56 -4.44 -24.53 41.89
C LYS A 56 -4.40 -25.58 40.77
N ILE A 57 -3.63 -25.32 39.71
CA ILE A 57 -3.46 -26.26 38.59
C ILE A 57 -2.73 -27.50 39.08
N GLU A 58 -1.62 -27.36 39.82
CA GLU A 58 -0.85 -28.50 40.35
C GLU A 58 -1.67 -29.40 41.30
N ALA A 59 -2.57 -28.81 42.09
CA ALA A 59 -3.40 -29.53 43.05
C ALA A 59 -4.56 -30.32 42.42
N ASP A 60 -5.01 -29.97 41.21
CA ASP A 60 -6.13 -30.62 40.54
C ASP A 60 -5.67 -31.48 39.35
N GLU A 61 -5.82 -32.80 39.46
CA GLU A 61 -5.44 -33.75 38.42
C GLU A 61 -6.11 -33.47 37.07
N LYS A 62 -7.38 -33.02 37.05
CA LYS A 62 -8.07 -32.69 35.80
C LYS A 62 -7.46 -31.47 35.13
N LEU A 63 -7.14 -30.43 35.91
CA LEU A 63 -6.51 -29.22 35.37
C LEU A 63 -5.12 -29.51 34.82
N ARG A 64 -4.33 -30.36 35.49
CA ARG A 64 -3.03 -30.80 34.98
C ARG A 64 -3.11 -31.53 33.64
N LEU A 65 -4.04 -32.46 33.51
CA LEU A 65 -4.22 -33.21 32.26
C LEU A 65 -4.60 -32.27 31.11
N ILE A 66 -5.49 -31.30 31.36
CA ILE A 66 -5.86 -30.30 30.36
C ILE A 66 -4.67 -29.39 30.03
N ASP A 67 -3.89 -28.95 31.02
CA ASP A 67 -2.74 -28.08 30.79
C ASP A 67 -1.65 -28.74 29.96
N GLU A 68 -1.34 -30.02 30.23
CA GLU A 68 -0.38 -30.81 29.44
C GLU A 68 -0.89 -31.04 28.01
N GLU A 69 -2.17 -31.39 27.84
CA GLU A 69 -2.81 -31.55 26.53
C GLU A 69 -2.71 -30.26 25.71
N LEU A 70 -2.97 -29.09 26.31
CA LEU A 70 -2.86 -27.80 25.63
C LEU A 70 -1.42 -27.46 25.26
N ARG A 71 -0.48 -27.75 26.16
CA ARG A 71 0.94 -27.52 25.93
C ARG A 71 1.43 -28.35 24.75
N GLU A 72 1.22 -29.66 24.76
CA GLU A 72 1.68 -30.57 23.69
C GLU A 72 1.12 -30.18 22.33
N ASN A 73 -0.16 -29.81 22.28
CA ASN A 73 -0.85 -29.46 21.04
C ASN A 73 -0.47 -28.08 20.48
N TYR A 74 -0.24 -27.08 21.34
CA TYR A 74 -0.16 -25.68 20.90
C TYR A 74 1.21 -25.03 21.07
N ILE A 75 2.18 -25.61 21.78
CA ILE A 75 3.47 -24.94 22.06
C ILE A 75 4.19 -24.47 20.79
N VAL A 76 4.19 -25.26 19.71
CA VAL A 76 4.83 -24.88 18.43
C VAL A 76 4.14 -23.66 17.81
N THR A 77 2.82 -23.64 17.84
CA THR A 77 2.01 -22.51 17.34
C THR A 77 2.20 -21.27 18.19
N LEU A 78 2.18 -21.41 19.53
CA LEU A 78 2.42 -20.34 20.49
C LEU A 78 3.81 -19.72 20.30
N ASN A 79 4.85 -20.53 20.09
CA ASN A 79 6.20 -20.05 19.78
C ASN A 79 6.22 -19.19 18.51
N ARG A 80 5.50 -19.59 17.45
CA ARG A 80 5.42 -18.80 16.21
C ARG A 80 4.73 -17.46 16.44
N PHE A 81 3.64 -17.42 17.19
CA PHE A 81 2.98 -16.16 17.55
C PHE A 81 3.90 -15.25 18.36
N TYR A 82 4.57 -15.79 19.38
CA TYR A 82 5.50 -15.00 20.19
C TYR A 82 6.62 -14.39 19.36
N ILE A 83 7.26 -15.14 18.46
CA ILE A 83 8.35 -14.62 17.60
C ILE A 83 7.88 -13.39 16.79
N VAL A 84 6.67 -13.43 16.26
CA VAL A 84 6.13 -12.30 15.47
C VAL A 84 5.81 -11.11 16.36
N PHE A 85 5.20 -11.36 17.51
CA PHE A 85 4.91 -10.33 18.50
C PHE A 85 6.18 -9.64 19.02
N GLU A 86 7.21 -10.42 19.31
CA GLU A 86 8.54 -9.93 19.66
C GLU A 86 9.17 -9.14 18.51
N SER A 87 9.01 -9.59 17.27
CA SER A 87 9.54 -8.90 16.09
C SER A 87 8.93 -7.50 15.89
N ILE A 88 7.65 -7.28 16.23
CA ILE A 88 7.04 -5.94 16.21
C ILE A 88 7.74 -5.01 17.20
N HIS A 89 7.98 -5.48 18.43
CA HIS A 89 8.67 -4.70 19.45
C HIS A 89 10.14 -4.44 19.08
N LYS A 90 10.82 -5.46 18.55
CA LYS A 90 12.19 -5.34 18.07
C LYS A 90 12.31 -4.32 16.93
N TYR A 91 11.39 -4.34 15.97
CA TYR A 91 11.36 -3.39 14.85
C TYR A 91 11.39 -1.93 15.32
N VAL A 92 10.51 -1.57 16.27
CA VAL A 92 10.44 -0.18 16.75
C VAL A 92 11.66 0.19 17.60
N LYS A 93 12.23 -0.77 18.33
CA LYS A 93 13.48 -0.57 19.05
C LYS A 93 14.63 -0.28 18.08
N ASP A 94 14.78 -1.10 17.05
CA ASP A 94 15.82 -0.95 16.03
C ASP A 94 15.65 0.38 15.24
N LEU A 95 14.40 0.78 14.96
CA LEU A 95 14.10 2.09 14.37
C LEU A 95 14.50 3.25 15.28
N ASN A 96 14.16 3.19 16.57
CA ASN A 96 14.55 4.22 17.53
C ASN A 96 16.06 4.30 17.70
N THR A 97 16.75 3.15 17.79
CA THR A 97 18.22 3.10 17.84
C THR A 97 18.83 3.74 16.59
N PHE A 98 18.34 3.41 15.40
CA PHE A 98 18.81 4.03 14.15
C PHE A 98 18.59 5.55 14.13
N ILE A 99 17.44 6.02 14.63
CA ILE A 99 17.14 7.46 14.76
C ILE A 99 18.11 8.15 15.73
N ASP A 100 18.39 7.51 16.87
CA ASP A 100 19.29 8.05 17.87
C ASP A 100 20.75 8.08 17.38
N GLU A 101 21.19 7.06 16.65
CA GLU A 101 22.51 7.03 15.99
C GLU A 101 22.69 8.16 14.96
N LEU A 102 21.64 8.50 14.20
CA LEU A 102 21.64 9.65 13.29
C LEU A 102 21.68 11.00 14.04
N ASN A 103 21.03 11.10 15.20
CA ASN A 103 21.01 12.33 16.00
C ASN A 103 22.32 12.56 16.77
N THR A 104 22.93 11.49 17.27
CA THR A 104 24.21 11.52 17.99
C THR A 104 25.42 11.68 17.08
N GLY A 105 25.23 11.60 15.76
CA GLY A 105 26.29 11.78 14.77
C GLY A 105 27.23 10.57 14.68
N LEU A 106 26.77 9.38 15.07
CA LEU A 106 27.53 8.13 14.97
C LEU A 106 27.95 7.86 13.51
N PHE A 107 27.09 8.20 12.56
CA PHE A 107 27.41 8.22 11.15
C PHE A 107 28.09 9.54 10.78
N ILE A 108 29.42 9.54 10.67
CA ILE A 108 30.21 10.71 10.27
C ILE A 108 29.64 11.28 8.96
N GLN A 109 29.31 12.57 8.96
CA GLN A 109 28.69 13.32 7.86
C GLN A 109 27.25 12.94 7.48
N GLN A 110 26.58 12.00 8.14
CA GLN A 110 25.16 11.71 7.91
C GLN A 110 24.34 12.20 9.10
N SER A 111 23.26 12.92 8.80
CA SER A 111 22.28 13.37 9.79
C SER A 111 20.89 13.01 9.29
N MET A 112 19.90 13.01 10.19
CA MET A 112 18.52 12.79 9.81
C MET A 112 18.09 13.74 8.67
N GLU A 113 18.47 15.02 8.75
CA GLU A 113 18.19 16.00 7.70
C GLU A 113 18.77 15.63 6.34
N LYS A 114 20.02 15.14 6.29
CA LYS A 114 20.66 14.70 5.05
C LYS A 114 19.98 13.48 4.45
N VAL A 115 19.57 12.52 5.29
CA VAL A 115 18.80 11.35 4.84
C VAL A 115 17.47 11.79 4.22
N PHE A 116 16.81 12.81 4.78
CA PHE A 116 15.57 13.36 4.21
C PHE A 116 15.78 14.26 2.97
N GLN A 117 17.01 14.70 2.68
CA GLN A 117 17.35 15.39 1.43
C GLN A 117 17.57 14.40 0.29
N ASP A 118 18.00 13.18 0.60
CA ASP A 118 18.11 12.09 -0.35
C ASP A 118 16.72 11.54 -0.74
N ALA A 119 16.54 11.22 -2.02
CA ALA A 119 15.25 10.77 -2.55
C ALA A 119 14.84 9.41 -1.98
N GLU A 120 15.76 8.45 -1.96
CA GLU A 120 15.52 7.10 -1.43
C GLU A 120 15.46 7.13 0.10
N GLY A 121 16.35 7.89 0.74
CA GLY A 121 16.38 8.08 2.18
C GLY A 121 15.07 8.63 2.72
N LYS A 122 14.52 9.70 2.11
CA LYS A 122 13.21 10.25 2.47
C LYS A 122 12.09 9.20 2.33
N GLN A 123 12.07 8.45 1.24
CA GLN A 123 11.06 7.41 1.01
C GLN A 123 11.12 6.36 2.13
N LEU A 124 12.29 5.77 2.36
CA LEU A 124 12.50 4.72 3.35
C LEU A 124 12.21 5.21 4.79
N MET A 125 12.56 6.46 5.09
CA MET A 125 12.23 7.08 6.38
C MET A 125 10.72 7.26 6.56
N CYS A 126 9.96 7.58 5.51
CA CYS A 126 8.50 7.64 5.62
C CYS A 126 7.88 6.24 5.72
N GLU A 127 8.39 5.27 4.96
CA GLU A 127 7.94 3.88 4.98
C GLU A 127 8.17 3.23 6.34
N ALA A 128 9.29 3.51 7.02
CA ALA A 128 9.61 2.89 8.29
C ALA A 128 8.57 3.22 9.39
N LEU A 129 8.13 4.49 9.49
CA LEU A 129 7.09 4.90 10.44
C LEU A 129 5.73 4.32 10.05
N TYR A 130 5.40 4.35 8.75
CA TYR A 130 4.16 3.78 8.22
C TYR A 130 4.05 2.28 8.53
N LEU A 131 5.11 1.50 8.27
CA LEU A 131 5.13 0.06 8.48
C LEU A 131 4.94 -0.30 9.94
N TYR A 132 5.53 0.45 10.88
CA TYR A 132 5.28 0.24 12.31
C TYR A 132 3.80 0.41 12.63
N GLY A 133 3.20 1.54 12.22
CA GLY A 133 1.77 1.79 12.43
C GLY A 133 0.90 0.71 11.78
N MET A 134 1.28 0.22 10.60
CA MET A 134 0.59 -0.89 9.95
C MET A 134 0.68 -2.21 10.71
N MET A 135 1.83 -2.55 11.30
CA MET A 135 1.93 -3.75 12.15
C MET A 135 0.96 -3.71 13.31
N LEU A 136 0.84 -2.54 13.97
CA LEU A 136 -0.10 -2.34 15.08
C LEU A 136 -1.55 -2.54 14.61
N LEU A 137 -1.94 -1.85 13.53
CA LEU A 137 -3.30 -1.94 12.97
C LEU A 137 -3.64 -3.36 12.49
N VAL A 138 -2.72 -4.05 11.82
CA VAL A 138 -2.91 -5.42 11.32
C VAL A 138 -3.03 -6.41 12.47
N ALA A 139 -2.24 -6.25 13.53
CA ALA A 139 -2.33 -7.09 14.72
C ALA A 139 -3.71 -6.98 15.39
N ASP A 140 -4.22 -5.76 15.57
CA ASP A 140 -5.56 -5.52 16.14
C ASP A 140 -6.69 -6.01 15.24
N LEU A 141 -6.54 -5.81 13.93
CA LEU A 141 -7.54 -6.20 12.95
C LEU A 141 -7.77 -7.71 12.94
N HIS A 142 -6.70 -8.49 13.01
CA HIS A 142 -6.76 -9.93 12.76
C HIS A 142 -6.68 -10.79 14.03
N ILE A 143 -6.07 -10.28 15.11
CA ILE A 143 -5.91 -11.03 16.35
C ILE A 143 -6.49 -10.20 17.50
N PRO A 144 -7.71 -10.52 17.96
CA PRO A 144 -8.36 -9.73 19.00
C PRO A 144 -7.49 -9.55 20.25
N GLY A 145 -7.59 -8.38 20.88
CA GLY A 145 -6.82 -8.04 22.09
C GLY A 145 -6.79 -9.17 23.12
N ILE A 146 -7.96 -9.63 23.55
CA ILE A 146 -8.10 -10.71 24.55
C ILE A 146 -7.43 -12.03 24.10
N VAL A 147 -7.45 -12.31 22.80
CA VAL A 147 -6.83 -13.53 22.24
C VAL A 147 -5.31 -13.40 22.24
N ARG A 148 -4.77 -12.24 21.86
CA ARG A 148 -3.31 -11.97 21.97
C ARG A 148 -2.81 -12.13 23.40
N GLU A 149 -3.55 -11.59 24.38
CA GLU A 149 -3.20 -11.72 25.79
C GLU A 149 -3.15 -13.17 26.24
N ARG A 150 -4.18 -13.96 25.89
CA ARG A 150 -4.24 -15.40 26.21
C ARG A 150 -3.11 -16.21 25.56
N ILE A 151 -2.77 -15.91 24.31
CA ILE A 151 -1.65 -16.53 23.59
C ILE A 151 -0.33 -16.23 24.31
N LEU A 152 -0.09 -14.97 24.67
CA LEU A 152 1.13 -14.55 25.35
C LEU A 152 1.27 -15.15 26.75
N VAL A 153 0.17 -15.22 27.51
CA VAL A 153 0.16 -15.87 28.83
C VAL A 153 0.43 -17.36 28.72
N SER A 154 -0.24 -18.05 27.79
CA SER A 154 -0.03 -19.49 27.58
C SER A 154 1.39 -19.79 27.11
N TYR A 155 1.93 -18.97 26.19
CA TYR A 155 3.35 -19.04 25.81
C TYR A 155 4.26 -18.86 27.04
N ASN A 156 4.03 -17.84 27.85
CA ASN A 156 4.84 -17.59 29.04
C ASN A 156 4.80 -18.76 30.03
N ARG A 157 3.62 -19.32 30.31
CA ARG A 157 3.45 -20.49 31.20
C ARG A 157 4.22 -21.72 30.68
N TYR A 158 4.10 -22.03 29.38
CA TYR A 158 4.70 -23.24 28.81
C TYR A 158 6.19 -23.11 28.48
N SER A 159 6.67 -21.89 28.24
CA SER A 159 8.05 -21.57 27.89
C SER A 159 8.90 -21.12 29.08
N ALA A 160 8.32 -20.82 30.24
CA ALA A 160 9.04 -20.45 31.47
C ALA A 160 10.09 -21.49 31.92
N LEU A 161 10.02 -22.73 31.42
CA LEU A 161 11.03 -23.76 31.64
C LEU A 161 12.30 -23.61 30.75
N LYS A 162 12.37 -22.62 29.86
CA LYS A 162 13.46 -22.47 28.86
C LYS A 162 14.21 -21.14 28.82
N THR A 163 13.79 -20.09 29.53
CA THR A 163 14.43 -18.76 29.41
C THR A 163 15.02 -18.26 30.72
N HIS A 164 16.35 -18.28 30.79
CA HIS A 164 17.14 -17.41 31.65
C HIS A 164 16.81 -15.94 31.33
N SER A 165 16.29 -15.22 32.33
CA SER A 165 16.35 -13.77 32.66
C SER A 165 16.38 -12.63 31.61
N ASP A 166 16.37 -12.84 30.29
CA ASP A 166 16.54 -11.78 29.28
C ASP A 166 15.35 -11.62 28.30
N SER A 167 14.23 -12.33 28.52
CA SER A 167 13.10 -12.28 27.57
C SER A 167 12.40 -10.92 27.60
N SER A 168 12.29 -10.28 26.45
CA SER A 168 11.54 -9.03 26.23
C SER A 168 10.01 -9.15 26.37
N ILE A 169 9.53 -10.24 27.00
CA ILE A 169 8.12 -10.62 27.15
C ILE A 169 7.28 -9.52 27.80
N ASP A 170 7.79 -8.85 28.83
CA ASP A 170 7.06 -7.78 29.51
C ASP A 170 6.78 -6.59 28.59
N GLU A 171 7.75 -6.20 27.77
CA GLU A 171 7.60 -5.13 26.80
C GLU A 171 6.67 -5.53 25.65
N VAL A 172 6.76 -6.78 25.18
CA VAL A 172 5.83 -7.34 24.20
C VAL A 172 4.40 -7.35 24.74
N CYS A 173 4.20 -7.77 25.99
CA CYS A 173 2.90 -7.74 26.67
C CYS A 173 2.37 -6.31 26.83
N LYS A 174 3.21 -5.36 27.24
CA LYS A 174 2.83 -3.94 27.29
C LYS A 174 2.38 -3.43 25.92
N LEU A 175 3.14 -3.75 24.87
CA LEU A 175 2.84 -3.35 23.50
C LEU A 175 1.53 -3.96 22.99
N LEU A 176 1.23 -5.23 23.26
CA LEU A 176 0.11 -5.95 22.64
C LEU A 176 -1.14 -6.12 23.52
N ARG A 177 -1.19 -5.44 24.67
CA ARG A 177 -2.38 -5.37 25.53
C ARG A 177 -3.64 -5.00 24.77
N ALA A 178 -4.79 -5.53 25.18
CA ALA A 178 -6.06 -5.22 24.56
C ALA A 178 -6.30 -3.70 24.45
N THR A 179 -6.73 -3.28 23.27
CA THR A 179 -6.94 -1.88 22.88
C THR A 179 -8.41 -1.46 22.96
N GLY A 180 -9.33 -2.42 23.15
CA GLY A 180 -10.77 -2.21 23.06
C GLY A 180 -11.32 -2.21 21.64
N PHE A 181 -10.47 -2.31 20.61
CA PHE A 181 -10.88 -2.32 19.19
C PHE A 181 -11.95 -3.39 18.90
N ASN A 182 -11.80 -4.60 19.42
CA ASN A 182 -12.70 -5.73 19.17
C ASN A 182 -13.89 -5.81 20.15
N ASP A 183 -13.94 -4.96 21.19
CA ASP A 183 -14.96 -5.05 22.26
C ASP A 183 -16.34 -4.56 21.79
N GLY A 184 -16.42 -3.86 20.66
CA GLY A 184 -17.68 -3.43 20.03
C GLY A 184 -18.47 -4.55 19.33
N ALA A 185 -17.85 -5.71 19.07
CA ALA A 185 -18.48 -6.81 18.33
C ALA A 185 -19.11 -7.88 19.24
N VAL A 186 -18.81 -7.88 20.54
CA VAL A 186 -19.30 -8.90 21.48
C VAL A 186 -20.19 -8.22 22.52
N GLY A 187 -21.49 -8.52 22.49
CA GLY A 187 -22.48 -8.00 23.43
C GLY A 187 -22.25 -8.45 24.88
N SER A 188 -21.27 -7.87 25.56
CA SER A 188 -21.07 -8.05 27.00
C SER A 188 -21.57 -6.83 27.77
N ASN A 189 -22.61 -7.06 28.58
CA ASN A 189 -23.15 -6.14 29.57
C ASN A 189 -22.06 -5.61 30.51
N GLY A 190 -22.00 -4.29 30.71
CA GLY A 190 -21.41 -3.71 31.93
C GLY A 190 -20.58 -2.44 31.75
N GLY A 191 -21.23 -1.27 31.79
CA GLY A 191 -20.87 -0.11 32.63
C GLY A 191 -19.54 0.65 32.49
N SER A 192 -18.46 0.10 31.93
CA SER A 192 -17.14 0.78 31.84
C SER A 192 -16.59 0.91 30.41
N MET A 193 -17.32 0.37 29.42
CA MET A 193 -16.87 0.18 28.03
C MET A 193 -16.71 1.47 27.20
N GLY A 194 -17.41 2.56 27.55
CA GLY A 194 -17.38 3.79 26.77
C GLY A 194 -16.08 4.60 26.85
N ARG A 195 -15.24 4.36 27.87
CA ARG A 195 -14.01 5.16 28.09
C ARG A 195 -12.79 4.62 27.35
N LYS A 196 -12.70 3.31 27.09
CA LYS A 196 -11.53 2.67 26.44
C LYS A 196 -11.53 2.81 24.92
N LEU A 197 -12.70 2.93 24.28
CA LEU A 197 -12.78 3.21 22.84
C LEU A 197 -12.40 4.66 22.50
N ALA A 198 -12.45 5.58 23.48
CA ALA A 198 -12.31 7.01 23.24
C ALA A 198 -10.89 7.45 22.85
N SER A 199 -9.87 6.64 23.15
CA SER A 199 -8.46 6.94 22.89
C SER A 199 -7.81 6.02 21.86
N TYR A 200 -8.56 5.12 21.22
CA TYR A 200 -8.07 4.31 20.12
C TYR A 200 -8.10 5.09 18.79
N PRO A 201 -7.07 4.99 17.93
CA PRO A 201 -5.82 4.23 18.08
C PRO A 201 -4.67 4.99 18.77
N GLU A 202 -4.90 6.23 19.24
CA GLU A 202 -3.87 7.11 19.81
C GLU A 202 -3.05 6.45 20.92
N ASP A 203 -3.72 5.87 21.92
CA ASP A 203 -3.04 5.22 23.05
C ASP A 203 -2.25 4.00 22.65
N PHE A 204 -2.68 3.29 21.59
CA PHE A 204 -1.97 2.12 21.09
C PHE A 204 -0.67 2.54 20.38
N PHE A 205 -0.74 3.59 19.56
CA PHE A 205 0.41 4.16 18.87
C PHE A 205 1.39 4.86 19.83
N ALA A 206 0.92 5.28 21.00
CA ALA A 206 1.75 5.92 22.03
C ALA A 206 2.49 4.94 22.96
N ARG A 207 2.25 3.62 22.86
CA ARG A 207 2.83 2.63 23.80
C ARG A 207 4.36 2.55 23.74
N VAL A 208 4.94 2.68 22.54
CA VAL A 208 6.38 2.81 22.35
C VAL A 208 6.65 4.18 21.74
N PRO A 209 7.27 5.11 22.48
CA PRO A 209 7.49 6.45 21.97
C PRO A 209 8.52 6.43 20.84
N ILE A 210 8.28 7.26 19.84
CA ILE A 210 9.19 7.55 18.74
C ILE A 210 9.53 9.04 18.80
N SER A 211 10.74 9.42 18.37
CA SER A 211 11.20 10.81 18.36
C SER A 211 10.16 11.76 17.72
N PRO A 212 9.65 12.78 18.46
CA PRO A 212 8.69 13.73 17.92
C PRO A 212 9.22 14.51 16.72
N LEU A 213 10.53 14.77 16.69
CA LEU A 213 11.19 15.43 15.56
C LEU A 213 11.09 14.58 14.30
N TYR A 214 11.38 13.28 14.40
CA TYR A 214 11.27 12.36 13.28
C TYR A 214 9.81 12.26 12.78
N ILE A 215 8.84 12.16 13.69
CA ILE A 215 7.41 12.15 13.33
C ILE A 215 7.02 13.42 12.56
N GLU A 216 7.41 14.60 13.04
CA GLU A 216 7.09 15.86 12.34
C GLU A 216 7.81 15.97 10.99
N MET A 217 9.05 15.49 10.87
CA MET A 217 9.77 15.43 9.59
C MET A 217 9.06 14.50 8.59
N VAL A 218 8.65 13.30 9.02
CA VAL A 218 7.90 12.35 8.17
C VAL A 218 6.58 12.97 7.71
N ILE A 219 5.76 13.48 8.64
CA ILE A 219 4.46 14.09 8.30
C ILE A 219 4.68 15.32 7.41
N GLY A 220 5.71 16.14 7.68
CA GLY A 220 6.07 17.29 6.86
C GLY A 220 6.40 16.90 5.42
N ARG A 221 7.23 15.86 5.23
CA ARG A 221 7.61 15.36 3.91
C ARG A 221 6.45 14.71 3.17
N LEU A 222 5.67 13.88 3.85
CA LEU A 222 4.46 13.27 3.28
C LEU A 222 3.40 14.32 2.90
N ARG A 223 3.40 15.50 3.50
CA ARG A 223 2.50 16.60 3.13
C ARG A 223 3.01 17.42 1.97
N SER A 224 4.29 17.78 1.98
CA SER A 224 4.83 18.77 1.04
C SER A 224 5.36 18.15 -0.25
N ASP A 225 6.05 17.01 -0.15
CA ASP A 225 6.79 16.44 -1.27
C ASP A 225 5.94 15.43 -2.06
N ASP A 226 6.40 15.07 -3.26
CA ASP A 226 5.97 13.88 -4.00
C ASP A 226 7.01 12.79 -3.79
N VAL A 227 6.84 11.99 -2.72
CA VAL A 227 7.84 11.03 -2.25
C VAL A 227 8.12 9.94 -3.29
N TYR A 228 7.13 9.62 -4.13
CA TYR A 228 7.22 8.58 -5.17
C TYR A 228 7.36 9.13 -6.59
N ASN A 229 7.53 10.45 -6.76
CA ASN A 229 7.62 11.15 -8.05
C ASN A 229 6.46 10.79 -9.02
N GLN A 230 5.24 10.59 -8.50
CA GLN A 230 4.09 10.16 -9.29
C GLN A 230 3.42 11.31 -10.04
N ILE A 231 3.51 12.56 -9.57
CA ILE A 231 2.86 13.71 -10.21
C ILE A 231 3.33 13.89 -11.66
N ALA A 232 4.60 13.57 -11.95
CA ALA A 232 5.12 13.60 -13.33
C ALA A 232 4.38 12.65 -14.28
N VAL A 233 3.80 11.56 -13.76
CA VAL A 233 3.00 10.60 -14.52
C VAL A 233 1.53 11.06 -14.64
N TYR A 234 1.03 11.86 -13.70
CA TYR A 234 -0.36 12.35 -13.64
C TYR A 234 -0.42 13.87 -13.83
N PRO A 235 -0.42 14.36 -15.09
CA PRO A 235 -0.20 15.78 -15.38
C PRO A 235 -1.39 16.69 -15.03
N LEU A 236 -2.58 16.13 -14.84
CA LEU A 236 -3.79 16.90 -14.55
C LEU A 236 -3.97 17.04 -13.03
N PRO A 237 -4.23 18.27 -12.51
CA PRO A 237 -4.44 18.49 -11.08
C PRO A 237 -5.51 17.61 -10.44
N GLU A 238 -6.57 17.30 -11.20
CA GLU A 238 -7.67 16.45 -10.76
C GLU A 238 -7.26 14.99 -10.48
N GLN A 239 -6.13 14.56 -11.03
CA GLN A 239 -5.58 13.22 -10.86
C GLN A 239 -4.65 13.11 -9.64
N HIS A 240 -4.32 14.22 -8.98
CA HIS A 240 -3.34 14.25 -7.90
C HIS A 240 -3.71 13.36 -6.71
N SER A 241 -5.00 13.26 -6.34
CA SER A 241 -5.46 12.37 -5.27
C SER A 241 -5.18 10.89 -5.59
N THR A 242 -5.19 10.53 -6.87
CA THR A 242 -4.85 9.17 -7.33
C THR A 242 -3.34 8.99 -7.41
N ALA A 243 -2.62 9.98 -7.97
CA ALA A 243 -1.16 9.98 -8.05
C ALA A 243 -0.51 9.80 -6.67
N LEU A 244 -1.05 10.50 -5.67
CA LEU A 244 -0.55 10.52 -4.31
C LEU A 244 -1.25 9.49 -3.41
N ALA A 245 -2.07 8.57 -3.94
CA ALA A 245 -2.89 7.67 -3.12
C ALA A 245 -2.08 6.80 -2.15
N ASN A 246 -0.92 6.28 -2.58
CA ASN A 246 -0.03 5.49 -1.71
C ASN A 246 0.54 6.36 -0.58
N GLN A 247 1.00 7.57 -0.92
CA GLN A 247 1.51 8.55 0.06
C GLN A 247 0.41 9.00 1.03
N ALA A 248 -0.82 9.16 0.55
CA ALA A 248 -1.99 9.49 1.35
C ALA A 248 -2.30 8.39 2.37
N GLY A 249 -2.19 7.13 1.97
CA GLY A 249 -2.30 5.97 2.87
C GLY A 249 -1.24 5.98 3.97
N MET A 250 0.01 6.29 3.62
CA MET A 250 1.09 6.45 4.60
C MET A 250 0.80 7.59 5.57
N LEU A 251 0.41 8.76 5.04
CA LEU A 251 0.09 9.94 5.82
C LEU A 251 -1.06 9.64 6.80
N TYR A 252 -2.11 8.97 6.35
CA TYR A 252 -3.24 8.57 7.19
C TYR A 252 -2.76 7.79 8.44
N VAL A 253 -1.91 6.77 8.27
CA VAL A 253 -1.39 5.98 9.40
C VAL A 253 -0.44 6.82 10.26
N CYS A 254 0.45 7.59 9.63
CA CYS A 254 1.44 8.40 10.34
C CYS A 254 0.79 9.49 11.21
N LEU A 255 -0.39 9.98 10.86
CA LEU A 255 -1.14 10.97 11.66
C LEU A 255 -1.54 10.44 13.04
N PHE A 256 -1.66 9.13 13.25
CA PHE A 256 -1.93 8.56 14.58
C PHE A 256 -0.75 8.68 15.54
N PHE A 257 0.49 8.90 15.05
CA PHE A 257 1.63 9.28 15.88
C PHE A 257 1.64 10.78 16.23
N SER A 258 0.76 11.59 15.63
CA SER A 258 0.57 13.01 15.97
C SER A 258 -0.92 13.34 16.21
N PRO A 259 -1.54 12.83 17.30
CA PRO A 259 -2.97 13.02 17.50
C PRO A 259 -3.41 14.47 17.67
N LYS A 260 -2.50 15.33 18.13
CA LYS A 260 -2.69 16.79 18.17
C LYS A 260 -3.09 17.35 16.81
N THR A 261 -2.53 16.79 15.73
CA THR A 261 -2.85 17.20 14.36
C THR A 261 -4.31 16.87 14.02
N LEU A 262 -4.75 15.65 14.34
CA LEU A 262 -6.10 15.15 14.05
C LEU A 262 -7.20 15.86 14.85
N HIS A 263 -6.91 16.23 16.11
CA HIS A 263 -7.89 16.90 16.98
C HIS A 263 -7.92 18.42 16.86
N ASN A 264 -6.73 19.06 16.82
CA ASN A 264 -6.62 20.50 17.09
C ASN A 264 -6.15 21.34 15.89
N GLN A 265 -5.41 20.75 14.93
CA GLN A 265 -4.78 21.52 13.84
C GLN A 265 -5.69 21.64 12.61
N SER A 266 -6.76 22.44 12.74
CA SER A 266 -7.79 22.59 11.69
C SER A 266 -7.23 23.03 10.32
N ALA A 267 -6.29 23.98 10.29
CA ALA A 267 -5.68 24.45 9.05
C ALA A 267 -4.83 23.35 8.38
N ARG A 268 -4.03 22.62 9.16
CA ARG A 268 -3.19 21.52 8.68
C ARG A 268 -4.05 20.38 8.12
N MET A 269 -5.11 19.99 8.83
CA MET A 269 -6.01 18.95 8.36
C MET A 269 -6.79 19.35 7.11
N ARG A 270 -7.18 20.63 6.98
CA ARG A 270 -7.81 21.13 5.75
C ARG A 270 -6.88 21.00 4.55
N GLU A 271 -5.64 21.45 4.67
CA GLU A 271 -4.63 21.31 3.61
C GLU A 271 -4.39 19.83 3.22
N ILE A 272 -4.32 18.94 4.22
CA ILE A 272 -4.20 17.49 3.99
C ILE A 272 -5.40 16.95 3.21
N VAL A 273 -6.63 17.30 3.61
CA VAL A 273 -7.84 16.84 2.94
C VAL A 273 -7.92 17.39 1.52
N ASP A 274 -7.68 18.67 1.32
CA ASP A 274 -7.76 19.30 0.00
C ASP A 274 -6.72 18.71 -0.98
N LYS A 275 -5.52 18.36 -0.48
CA LYS A 275 -4.46 17.77 -1.31
C LYS A 275 -4.67 16.29 -1.61
N PHE A 276 -5.00 15.49 -0.61
CA PHE A 276 -4.97 14.01 -0.73
C PHE A 276 -6.36 13.37 -0.82
N PHE A 277 -7.38 14.01 -0.26
CA PHE A 277 -8.70 13.42 -0.03
C PHE A 277 -9.84 14.31 -0.56
N SER A 278 -9.58 15.13 -1.58
CA SER A 278 -10.55 16.06 -2.18
C SER A 278 -11.65 15.38 -2.98
N ASN A 279 -11.37 14.20 -3.53
CA ASN A 279 -12.35 13.38 -4.25
C ASN A 279 -12.24 11.87 -3.93
N ASN A 280 -11.34 11.47 -3.03
CA ASN A 280 -11.16 10.07 -2.64
C ASN A 280 -10.99 9.99 -1.13
N TRP A 281 -11.97 9.43 -0.43
CA TRP A 281 -11.96 9.25 1.03
C TRP A 281 -11.99 7.77 1.45
N ILE A 282 -11.79 6.88 0.48
CA ILE A 282 -11.59 5.45 0.74
C ILE A 282 -10.13 5.15 0.48
N VAL A 283 -9.38 5.00 1.56
CA VAL A 283 -7.94 4.86 1.55
C VAL A 283 -7.58 3.39 1.47
N SER A 284 -6.82 3.00 0.45
CA SER A 284 -6.18 1.69 0.39
C SER A 284 -4.88 1.74 1.17
N LEU A 285 -4.75 0.84 2.14
CA LEU A 285 -3.53 0.57 2.88
C LEU A 285 -2.87 -0.71 2.34
N TYR A 286 -2.18 -1.43 3.22
CA TYR A 286 -1.43 -2.64 2.91
C TYR A 286 -2.33 -3.82 2.48
N MET A 287 -1.94 -4.52 1.41
CA MET A 287 -2.54 -5.81 0.96
C MET A 287 -4.09 -5.83 0.92
N GLY A 288 -4.70 -4.77 0.37
CA GLY A 288 -6.15 -4.71 0.17
C GLY A 288 -6.96 -4.29 1.40
N ILE A 289 -6.31 -3.94 2.51
CA ILE A 289 -6.96 -3.29 3.65
C ILE A 289 -7.45 -1.90 3.19
N THR A 290 -8.74 -1.63 3.34
CA THR A 290 -9.34 -0.34 2.94
C THR A 290 -10.03 0.33 4.12
N ILE A 291 -9.85 1.64 4.24
CA ILE A 291 -10.45 2.45 5.31
C ILE A 291 -11.31 3.56 4.73
N ASN A 292 -12.49 3.74 5.30
CA ASN A 292 -13.35 4.87 4.97
C ASN A 292 -13.13 6.00 5.98
N LEU A 293 -12.67 7.16 5.50
CA LEU A 293 -12.36 8.31 6.36
C LEU A 293 -13.58 8.87 7.10
N ILE A 294 -14.78 8.68 6.57
CA ILE A 294 -16.03 9.05 7.26
C ILE A 294 -16.12 8.34 8.62
N ASN A 295 -15.70 7.08 8.68
CA ASN A 295 -15.72 6.28 9.88
C ASN A 295 -14.47 6.54 10.74
N SER A 296 -13.29 6.39 10.14
CA SER A 296 -12.04 6.42 10.90
C SER A 296 -11.74 7.79 11.51
N TRP A 297 -12.20 8.87 10.88
CA TRP A 297 -11.99 10.23 11.38
C TRP A 297 -13.12 10.80 12.22
N GLU A 298 -14.20 10.05 12.44
CA GLU A 298 -15.32 10.47 13.28
C GLU A 298 -14.92 10.97 14.68
N PRO A 299 -13.98 10.35 15.43
CA PRO A 299 -13.60 10.83 16.75
C PRO A 299 -12.67 12.08 16.71
N PHE A 300 -12.12 12.43 15.55
CA PHE A 300 -11.09 13.45 15.41
C PHE A 300 -11.67 14.77 14.88
N LYS A 301 -11.82 15.77 15.76
CA LYS A 301 -12.54 17.01 15.45
C LYS A 301 -12.01 17.76 14.22
N ALA A 302 -10.70 18.03 14.15
CA ALA A 302 -10.12 18.77 13.03
C ALA A 302 -10.18 17.99 11.72
N ALA A 303 -9.92 16.67 11.77
CA ALA A 303 -9.99 15.79 10.61
C ALA A 303 -11.42 15.65 10.05
N LYS A 304 -12.40 15.39 10.93
CA LYS A 304 -13.83 15.33 10.58
C LYS A 304 -14.34 16.63 9.95
N THR A 305 -13.94 17.77 10.53
CA THR A 305 -14.34 19.09 10.02
C THR A 305 -13.74 19.33 8.63
N ALA A 306 -12.47 18.99 8.42
CA ALA A 306 -11.83 19.11 7.11
C ALA A 306 -12.51 18.26 6.04
N LEU A 307 -12.87 17.01 6.37
CA LEU A 307 -13.53 16.08 5.44
C LEU A 307 -14.95 16.51 5.03
N THR A 308 -15.61 17.37 5.81
CA THR A 308 -16.99 17.77 5.55
C THR A 308 -17.15 18.48 4.21
N ASN A 309 -16.15 19.25 3.76
CA ASN A 309 -16.18 19.93 2.46
C ASN A 309 -16.17 18.94 1.29
N THR A 310 -15.33 17.89 1.38
CA THR A 310 -15.29 16.81 0.38
C THR A 310 -16.65 16.11 0.26
N LEU A 311 -17.34 15.93 1.39
CA LEU A 311 -18.58 15.18 1.47
C LEU A 311 -19.84 16.05 1.34
N ASP A 312 -19.70 17.32 0.92
CA ASP A 312 -20.85 18.15 0.61
C ASP A 312 -21.61 17.61 -0.60
N ASN A 313 -22.94 17.71 -0.59
CA ASN A 313 -23.78 17.15 -1.65
C ASN A 313 -23.48 17.74 -3.04
N ALA A 314 -23.14 19.02 -3.15
CA ALA A 314 -22.83 19.62 -4.43
C ALA A 314 -21.52 19.05 -5.00
N ASN A 315 -20.49 18.93 -4.15
CA ASN A 315 -19.20 18.36 -4.53
C ASN A 315 -19.33 16.86 -4.89
N LEU A 316 -20.07 16.09 -4.09
CA LEU A 316 -20.31 14.67 -4.37
C LEU A 316 -20.97 14.47 -5.74
N LYS A 317 -22.00 15.27 -6.06
CA LYS A 317 -22.68 15.20 -7.35
C LYS A 317 -21.77 15.59 -8.52
N GLU A 318 -20.92 16.60 -8.34
CA GLU A 318 -19.94 16.99 -9.35
C GLU A 318 -18.94 15.86 -9.65
N ILE A 319 -18.39 15.25 -8.59
CA ILE A 319 -17.48 14.10 -8.72
C ILE A 319 -18.18 12.94 -9.41
N CYS A 320 -19.41 12.59 -8.99
CA CYS A 320 -20.19 11.51 -9.60
C CYS A 320 -20.46 11.76 -11.08
N HIS A 321 -20.86 12.98 -11.44
CA HIS A 321 -21.10 13.36 -12.83
C HIS A 321 -19.86 13.17 -13.69
N ARG A 322 -18.70 13.63 -13.19
CA ARG A 322 -17.41 13.47 -13.87
C ARG A 322 -17.04 12.00 -14.05
N GLN A 323 -17.20 11.19 -13.02
CA GLN A 323 -16.86 9.76 -13.08
C GLN A 323 -17.79 8.98 -14.01
N LYS A 324 -19.08 9.33 -14.04
CA LYS A 324 -20.05 8.79 -15.00
C LYS A 324 -19.64 9.10 -16.45
N GLN A 325 -19.36 10.37 -16.73
CA GLN A 325 -18.92 10.80 -18.07
C GLN A 325 -17.62 10.12 -18.51
N SER A 326 -16.66 9.98 -17.59
CA SER A 326 -15.42 9.25 -17.83
C SER A 326 -15.71 7.78 -18.14
N MET A 327 -16.55 7.09 -17.36
CA MET A 327 -16.90 5.70 -17.59
C MET A 327 -17.49 5.49 -19.00
N ASP A 328 -18.46 6.30 -19.42
CA ASP A 328 -19.10 6.20 -20.74
C ASP A 328 -18.10 6.44 -21.89
N THR A 329 -17.24 7.44 -21.72
CA THR A 329 -16.19 7.79 -22.69
C THR A 329 -15.16 6.67 -22.80
N LEU A 330 -14.67 6.16 -21.68
CA LEU A 330 -13.63 5.16 -21.61
C LEU A 330 -14.12 3.80 -22.13
N LEU A 331 -15.37 3.42 -21.85
CA LEU A 331 -15.99 2.23 -22.46
C LEU A 331 -15.98 2.30 -23.98
N THR A 332 -16.39 3.43 -24.55
CA THR A 332 -16.43 3.61 -26.01
C THR A 332 -15.01 3.57 -26.60
N ARG A 333 -14.06 4.29 -25.98
CA ARG A 333 -12.68 4.35 -26.45
C ARG A 333 -11.96 3.01 -26.35
N THR A 334 -12.14 2.30 -25.25
CA THR A 334 -11.53 0.98 -25.03
C THR A 334 -12.10 -0.06 -25.98
N ARG A 335 -13.42 -0.09 -26.20
CA ARG A 335 -14.04 -0.94 -27.23
C ARG A 335 -13.43 -0.70 -28.61
N ASN A 336 -13.25 0.56 -29.00
CA ASN A 336 -12.71 0.91 -30.32
C ASN A 336 -11.25 0.51 -30.48
N ILE A 337 -10.38 0.80 -29.51
CA ILE A 337 -8.95 0.47 -29.62
C ILE A 337 -8.69 -1.04 -29.54
N LEU A 338 -9.55 -1.78 -28.84
CA LEU A 338 -9.43 -3.24 -28.69
C LEU A 338 -10.02 -4.03 -29.86
N ARG A 339 -10.74 -3.38 -30.79
CA ARG A 339 -11.17 -4.01 -32.05
C ARG A 339 -9.95 -4.54 -32.80
N GLU A 340 -10.14 -5.69 -33.43
CA GLU A 340 -9.09 -6.34 -34.22
C GLU A 340 -8.51 -5.37 -35.27
N GLY A 341 -7.18 -5.39 -35.40
CA GLY A 341 -6.44 -4.51 -36.31
C GLY A 341 -6.31 -3.04 -35.88
N SER A 342 -6.96 -2.59 -34.80
CA SER A 342 -6.87 -1.18 -34.36
C SER A 342 -5.58 -0.90 -33.61
N LEU A 343 -5.23 -1.74 -32.62
CA LEU A 343 -3.98 -1.63 -31.87
C LEU A 343 -2.89 -2.49 -32.52
N THR A 344 -2.02 -1.85 -33.30
CA THR A 344 -0.83 -2.45 -33.95
C THR A 344 0.45 -1.79 -33.45
N GLU A 345 1.62 -2.41 -33.64
CA GLU A 345 2.90 -1.86 -33.15
C GLU A 345 3.18 -0.47 -33.71
N GLN A 346 2.90 -0.30 -35.00
CA GLN A 346 3.03 0.99 -35.68
C GLN A 346 2.10 2.04 -35.05
N ASN A 347 0.82 1.71 -34.88
CA ASN A 347 -0.15 2.65 -34.28
C ASN A 347 0.23 3.00 -32.83
N LEU A 348 0.73 2.03 -32.06
CA LEU A 348 1.21 2.25 -30.71
C LEU A 348 2.40 3.20 -30.67
N LEU A 349 3.39 3.03 -31.56
CA LEU A 349 4.55 3.92 -31.66
C LEU A 349 4.14 5.33 -32.11
N ASP A 350 3.26 5.45 -33.10
CA ASP A 350 2.80 6.73 -33.63
C ASP A 350 1.92 7.52 -32.63
N HIS A 351 1.20 6.82 -31.75
CA HIS A 351 0.23 7.42 -30.83
C HIS A 351 0.46 7.08 -29.35
N MET A 352 1.70 6.75 -28.97
CA MET A 352 2.06 6.31 -27.62
C MET A 352 1.47 7.19 -26.50
N PRO A 353 1.57 8.54 -26.55
CA PRO A 353 1.05 9.38 -25.46
C PRO A 353 -0.47 9.24 -25.29
N LYS A 354 -1.22 9.07 -26.40
CA LYS A 354 -2.69 8.93 -26.37
C LYS A 354 -3.11 7.58 -25.80
N VAL A 355 -2.39 6.51 -26.14
CA VAL A 355 -2.66 5.16 -25.62
C VAL A 355 -2.33 5.10 -24.13
N MET A 356 -1.18 5.63 -23.72
CA MET A 356 -0.79 5.67 -22.31
C MET A 356 -1.75 6.54 -21.48
N ALA A 357 -2.23 7.66 -22.01
CA ALA A 357 -3.26 8.46 -21.36
C ALA A 357 -4.57 7.67 -21.19
N LEU A 358 -5.01 6.94 -22.22
CA LEU A 358 -6.21 6.09 -22.13
C LEU A 358 -6.08 5.03 -21.03
N VAL A 359 -4.94 4.31 -20.97
CA VAL A 359 -4.66 3.32 -19.92
C VAL A 359 -4.72 3.98 -18.53
N ARG A 360 -4.11 5.15 -18.39
CA ARG A 360 -4.10 5.89 -17.13
C ARG A 360 -5.51 6.32 -16.70
N ASP A 361 -6.28 6.93 -17.60
CA ASP A 361 -7.64 7.38 -17.31
C ASP A 361 -8.55 6.21 -16.94
N CYS A 362 -8.38 5.06 -17.63
CA CYS A 362 -9.06 3.81 -17.27
C CYS A 362 -8.75 3.39 -15.83
N ASN A 363 -7.47 3.33 -15.44
CA ASN A 363 -7.08 2.96 -14.07
C ASN A 363 -7.64 3.89 -13.01
N ILE A 364 -7.60 5.21 -13.25
CA ILE A 364 -8.12 6.22 -12.32
C ILE A 364 -9.61 6.01 -12.09
N THR A 365 -10.39 5.94 -13.18
CA THR A 365 -11.85 5.78 -13.09
C THR A 365 -12.24 4.42 -12.52
N VAL A 366 -11.60 3.33 -12.97
CA VAL A 366 -11.87 1.98 -12.47
C VAL A 366 -11.60 1.88 -10.97
N ARG A 367 -10.45 2.39 -10.51
CA ARG A 367 -10.09 2.39 -9.09
C ARG A 367 -11.10 3.19 -8.27
N TRP A 368 -11.45 4.40 -8.74
CA TRP A 368 -12.37 5.25 -7.99
C TRP A 368 -13.75 4.60 -7.85
N ILE A 369 -14.33 4.11 -8.95
CA ILE A 369 -15.65 3.46 -8.94
C ILE A 369 -15.61 2.22 -8.05
N MET A 370 -14.60 1.35 -8.22
CA MET A 370 -14.46 0.12 -7.43
C MET A 370 -14.44 0.40 -5.93
N LEU A 371 -13.68 1.41 -5.49
CA LEU A 371 -13.58 1.75 -4.09
C LEU A 371 -14.91 2.33 -3.56
N HIS A 372 -15.57 3.21 -4.31
CA HIS A 372 -16.75 3.95 -3.84
C HIS A 372 -18.09 3.26 -4.05
N THR A 373 -18.15 2.16 -4.80
CA THR A 373 -19.36 1.32 -4.95
C THR A 373 -19.24 -0.05 -4.28
N SER A 374 -18.08 -0.38 -3.70
CA SER A 374 -17.90 -1.64 -2.96
C SER A 374 -18.87 -1.71 -1.77
N SER A 375 -19.61 -2.81 -1.67
CA SER A 375 -20.46 -3.12 -0.52
C SER A 375 -19.66 -3.63 0.68
N VAL A 376 -18.37 -3.94 0.50
CA VAL A 376 -17.51 -4.44 1.56
C VAL A 376 -17.27 -3.31 2.55
N SER A 377 -17.68 -3.50 3.80
CA SER A 377 -17.38 -2.54 4.88
C SER A 377 -15.87 -2.33 4.95
N SER A 378 -15.44 -1.11 5.27
CA SER A 378 -14.02 -0.83 5.51
C SER A 378 -13.45 -1.85 6.49
N THR A 379 -12.28 -2.41 6.16
CA THR A 379 -11.70 -3.54 6.91
C THR A 379 -11.40 -3.14 8.35
N LEU A 380 -10.99 -1.90 8.61
CA LEU A 380 -10.96 -1.32 9.96
C LEU A 380 -12.21 -0.50 10.21
N ASP A 381 -13.26 -1.15 10.70
CA ASP A 381 -14.49 -0.47 11.11
C ASP A 381 -14.48 -0.19 12.62
N THR A 382 -14.02 1.00 13.00
CA THR A 382 -14.11 1.51 14.39
C THR A 382 -15.41 2.29 14.64
N ALA A 383 -16.35 2.21 13.71
CA ALA A 383 -17.42 3.19 13.58
C ALA A 383 -18.51 3.06 14.64
N SER A 384 -19.04 4.23 15.01
CA SER A 384 -20.37 4.31 15.61
C SER A 384 -21.42 3.91 14.57
N ALA A 385 -22.57 3.41 15.03
CA ALA A 385 -23.70 3.08 14.17
C ALA A 385 -24.14 4.27 13.27
N ALA A 386 -23.93 5.51 13.73
CA ALA A 386 -24.19 6.73 12.97
C ALA A 386 -23.22 6.93 11.80
N ALA A 387 -21.92 6.70 12.03
CA ALA A 387 -20.90 6.83 10.97
C ALA A 387 -21.07 5.73 9.91
N SER A 388 -21.34 4.47 10.31
CA SER A 388 -21.66 3.39 9.38
C SER A 388 -22.92 3.66 8.55
N LYS A 389 -23.92 4.35 9.14
CA LYS A 389 -25.11 4.82 8.39
C LYS A 389 -24.73 5.89 7.36
N ARG A 390 -23.92 6.86 7.72
CA ARG A 390 -23.46 7.93 6.80
C ARG A 390 -22.66 7.36 5.64
N CYS A 391 -21.75 6.41 5.88
CA CYS A 391 -21.01 5.71 4.83
C CYS A 391 -21.95 5.05 3.81
N ARG A 392 -22.97 4.34 4.28
CA ARG A 392 -23.97 3.71 3.41
C ARG A 392 -24.74 4.73 2.59
N GLN A 393 -25.19 5.83 3.21
CA GLN A 393 -25.91 6.89 2.51
C GLN A 393 -25.08 7.53 1.40
N VAL A 394 -23.79 7.81 1.67
CA VAL A 394 -22.87 8.36 0.65
C VAL A 394 -22.66 7.37 -0.49
N ARG A 395 -22.47 6.08 -0.19
CA ARG A 395 -22.35 5.02 -1.22
C ARG A 395 -23.61 4.91 -2.07
N GLU A 396 -24.78 4.87 -1.46
CA GLU A 396 -26.08 4.78 -2.16
C GLU A 396 -26.31 6.00 -3.06
N LEU A 397 -25.95 7.20 -2.59
CA LEU A 397 -25.99 8.41 -3.41
C LEU A 397 -25.07 8.29 -4.63
N ILE A 398 -23.84 7.81 -4.45
CA ILE A 398 -22.88 7.62 -5.56
C ILE A 398 -23.42 6.62 -6.56
N GLU A 399 -23.87 5.45 -6.10
CA GLU A 399 -24.45 4.40 -6.96
C GLU A 399 -25.63 4.92 -7.78
N GLN A 400 -26.47 5.76 -7.18
CA GLN A 400 -27.59 6.41 -7.85
C GLN A 400 -27.13 7.43 -8.90
N GLU A 401 -26.26 8.37 -8.52
CA GLU A 401 -25.84 9.49 -9.39
C GLU A 401 -25.01 9.01 -10.58
N ILE A 402 -24.20 7.95 -10.42
CA ILE A 402 -23.45 7.36 -11.54
C ILE A 402 -24.26 6.34 -12.35
N GLU A 403 -25.49 6.04 -11.95
CA GLU A 403 -26.33 4.97 -12.51
C GLU A 403 -25.56 3.64 -12.58
N PHE A 404 -25.03 3.21 -11.43
CA PHE A 404 -24.08 2.10 -11.37
C PHE A 404 -24.67 0.80 -11.93
N ARG A 405 -24.02 0.25 -12.95
CA ARG A 405 -24.37 -1.02 -13.59
C ARG A 405 -23.17 -1.96 -13.54
N GLY A 406 -23.20 -2.92 -12.62
CA GLY A 406 -22.07 -3.83 -12.37
C GLY A 406 -21.54 -4.53 -13.63
N VAL A 407 -22.41 -4.94 -14.56
CA VAL A 407 -22.01 -5.56 -15.83
C VAL A 407 -21.22 -4.60 -16.73
N VAL A 408 -21.65 -3.35 -16.82
CA VAL A 408 -21.01 -2.33 -17.65
C VAL A 408 -19.66 -1.93 -17.05
N PHE A 409 -19.60 -1.78 -15.72
CA PHE A 409 -18.35 -1.55 -15.01
C PHE A 409 -17.36 -2.72 -15.17
N PHE A 410 -17.84 -3.96 -15.08
CA PHE A 410 -17.02 -5.15 -15.28
C PHE A 410 -16.43 -5.22 -16.70
N GLU A 411 -17.20 -4.79 -17.71
CA GLU A 411 -16.68 -4.67 -19.07
C GLU A 411 -15.55 -3.64 -19.17
N LEU A 412 -15.68 -2.47 -18.55
CA LEU A 412 -14.60 -1.47 -18.52
C LEU A 412 -13.35 -2.04 -17.83
N LEU A 413 -13.52 -2.75 -16.72
CA LEU A 413 -12.42 -3.40 -16.01
C LEU A 413 -11.71 -4.43 -16.92
N LEU A 414 -12.47 -5.27 -17.61
CA LEU A 414 -11.93 -6.27 -18.54
C LEU A 414 -11.18 -5.61 -19.69
N ASN A 415 -11.79 -4.62 -20.34
CA ASN A 415 -11.18 -3.86 -21.42
C ASN A 415 -9.88 -3.18 -20.95
N THR A 416 -9.87 -2.61 -19.75
CA THR A 416 -8.68 -1.99 -19.13
C THR A 416 -7.55 -3.01 -19.02
N SER A 417 -7.82 -4.17 -18.42
CA SER A 417 -6.84 -5.25 -18.23
C SER A 417 -6.30 -5.79 -19.57
N GLN A 418 -7.16 -5.93 -20.57
CA GLN A 418 -6.77 -6.40 -21.90
C GLN A 418 -5.90 -5.37 -22.63
N LEU A 419 -6.24 -4.09 -22.53
CA LEU A 419 -5.48 -3.02 -23.14
C LEU A 419 -4.08 -2.94 -22.54
N GLU A 420 -3.97 -2.97 -21.21
CA GLU A 420 -2.69 -2.99 -20.51
C GLU A 420 -1.82 -4.17 -20.92
N LEU A 421 -2.40 -5.37 -20.97
CA LEU A 421 -1.68 -6.57 -21.34
C LEU A 421 -1.13 -6.46 -22.77
N LYS A 422 -1.99 -6.08 -23.75
CA LYS A 422 -1.57 -5.92 -25.15
C LYS A 422 -0.48 -4.87 -25.30
N VAL A 423 -0.64 -3.69 -24.69
CA VAL A 423 0.36 -2.61 -24.75
C VAL A 423 1.68 -3.08 -24.14
N ARG A 424 1.65 -3.72 -22.96
CA ARG A 424 2.84 -4.25 -22.30
C ARG A 424 3.56 -5.28 -23.17
N GLU A 425 2.84 -6.23 -23.74
CA GLU A 425 3.41 -7.27 -24.59
C GLU A 425 4.04 -6.70 -25.85
N MET A 426 3.38 -5.74 -26.51
CA MET A 426 3.92 -5.06 -27.68
C MET A 426 5.18 -4.27 -27.35
N LEU A 427 5.17 -3.49 -26.26
CA LEU A 427 6.36 -2.76 -25.81
C LEU A 427 7.51 -3.70 -25.43
N LYS A 428 7.21 -4.80 -24.74
CA LYS A 428 8.21 -5.81 -24.38
C LYS A 428 8.87 -6.41 -25.61
N ARG A 429 8.08 -6.84 -26.61
CA ARG A 429 8.62 -7.35 -27.89
C ARG A 429 9.44 -6.29 -28.63
N LEU A 430 8.96 -5.05 -28.70
CA LEU A 430 9.69 -3.95 -29.33
C LEU A 430 11.05 -3.68 -28.67
N LEU A 431 11.15 -3.87 -27.34
CA LEU A 431 12.41 -3.74 -26.61
C LEU A 431 13.34 -4.94 -26.82
N GLU A 432 12.79 -6.16 -26.84
CA GLU A 432 13.53 -7.41 -27.07
C GLU A 432 14.09 -7.48 -28.49
N GLU A 433 13.27 -7.17 -29.50
CA GLU A 433 13.65 -7.19 -30.92
C GLU A 433 14.36 -5.92 -31.38
N ARG A 434 14.56 -4.93 -30.49
CA ARG A 434 15.10 -3.61 -30.86
C ARG A 434 16.44 -3.71 -31.59
N ASP A 435 17.32 -4.55 -31.05
CA ASP A 435 18.70 -4.64 -31.51
C ASP A 435 18.79 -5.40 -32.85
N ASP A 436 17.97 -6.43 -33.00
CA ASP A 436 17.82 -7.19 -34.24
C ASP A 436 17.21 -6.33 -35.34
N ARG A 437 16.11 -5.62 -35.04
CA ARG A 437 15.47 -4.68 -35.97
C ARG A 437 16.42 -3.56 -36.40
N TRP A 438 17.22 -3.00 -35.49
CA TRP A 438 18.23 -2.01 -35.83
C TRP A 438 19.28 -2.60 -36.81
N ALA A 439 19.80 -3.79 -36.51
CA ALA A 439 20.78 -4.44 -37.37
C ALA A 439 20.21 -4.75 -38.76
N ASP A 440 18.96 -5.22 -38.82
CA ASP A 440 18.26 -5.54 -40.06
C ASP A 440 17.96 -4.29 -40.89
N TYR A 441 17.42 -3.23 -40.29
CA TYR A 441 17.18 -1.96 -41.00
C TYR A 441 18.47 -1.31 -41.48
N ARG A 442 19.55 -1.36 -40.68
CA ARG A 442 20.86 -0.87 -41.11
C ARG A 442 21.38 -1.69 -42.29
N ARG A 443 21.30 -3.02 -42.22
CA ARG A 443 21.71 -3.92 -43.32
C ARG A 443 20.90 -3.62 -44.58
N GLU A 444 19.57 -3.59 -44.47
CA GLU A 444 18.68 -3.31 -45.60
C GLU A 444 18.94 -1.93 -46.22
N ALA A 445 19.14 -0.90 -45.42
CA ALA A 445 19.46 0.44 -45.91
C ALA A 445 20.82 0.47 -46.63
N THR A 446 21.85 -0.18 -46.07
CA THR A 446 23.17 -0.33 -46.68
C THR A 446 23.10 -1.09 -48.00
N ASP A 447 22.35 -2.19 -48.06
CA ASP A 447 22.17 -3.00 -49.26
C ASP A 447 21.42 -2.23 -50.35
N ARG A 448 20.34 -1.53 -50.02
CA ARG A 448 19.60 -0.67 -50.95
C ARG A 448 20.46 0.48 -51.50
N MET A 449 21.30 1.10 -50.67
CA MET A 449 22.24 2.13 -51.12
C MET A 449 23.33 1.54 -52.03
N GLN A 450 23.79 0.32 -51.76
CA GLN A 450 24.74 -0.38 -52.64
C GLN A 450 24.12 -0.69 -53.99
N ASP A 451 22.89 -1.20 -54.03
CA ASP A 451 22.18 -1.50 -55.27
C ASP A 451 21.93 -0.25 -56.12
N LEU A 452 21.60 0.89 -55.49
CA LEU A 452 21.51 2.17 -56.19
C LEU A 452 22.88 2.61 -56.73
N ALA A 453 23.95 2.48 -55.94
CA ALA A 453 25.30 2.82 -56.39
C ALA A 453 25.72 1.97 -57.60
N ASP A 454 25.40 0.68 -57.61
CA ASP A 454 25.69 -0.27 -58.69
C ASP A 454 24.84 -0.02 -59.95
N ALA A 455 23.57 0.37 -59.78
CA ALA A 455 22.67 0.70 -60.87
C ALA A 455 23.13 1.97 -61.63
N PHE A 456 23.65 2.97 -60.92
CA PHE A 456 24.14 4.21 -61.53
C PHE A 456 25.61 4.13 -61.99
N SER A 457 26.42 3.19 -61.49
CA SER A 457 27.80 2.96 -61.97
C SER A 457 27.83 2.26 -63.34
N GLY A 458 26.76 1.56 -63.70
CA GLY A 458 26.66 0.73 -64.90
C GLY A 458 27.16 -0.70 -64.70
N ALA A 459 27.45 -1.12 -63.45
CA ALA A 459 27.90 -2.47 -63.12
C ALA A 459 26.76 -3.51 -63.16
N LYS A 460 25.52 -3.10 -62.88
CA LYS A 460 24.30 -3.93 -63.06
C LYS A 460 23.38 -3.24 -64.08
N PRO A 461 23.10 -3.84 -65.25
CA PRO A 461 22.24 -3.23 -66.26
C PRO A 461 20.77 -3.28 -65.83
N PHE A 462 20.29 -2.23 -65.16
CA PHE A 462 18.86 -2.00 -64.98
C PHE A 462 18.27 -1.39 -66.26
N VAL A 463 17.15 -1.94 -66.72
CA VAL A 463 16.56 -1.74 -68.06
C VAL A 463 16.18 -0.28 -68.39
N LYS A 464 16.33 0.69 -67.48
CA LYS A 464 15.99 2.11 -67.73
C LYS A 464 16.93 3.16 -67.11
N THR A 465 18.09 2.79 -66.57
CA THR A 465 18.95 3.73 -65.82
C THR A 465 20.15 4.17 -66.64
N ARG A 466 20.30 5.48 -66.90
CA ARG A 466 21.50 6.03 -67.56
C ARG A 466 22.66 6.08 -66.55
N LYS A 467 23.85 5.65 -66.97
CA LYS A 467 25.08 5.71 -66.16
C LYS A 467 25.30 7.15 -65.66
N ASN A 468 25.49 7.31 -64.35
CA ASN A 468 25.78 8.58 -63.72
C ASN A 468 26.74 8.39 -62.53
N GLU A 469 28.01 8.71 -62.74
CA GLU A 469 29.07 8.46 -61.76
C GLU A 469 28.98 9.35 -60.52
N SER A 470 28.39 10.55 -60.61
CA SER A 470 28.25 11.42 -59.45
C SER A 470 27.19 10.89 -58.48
N LEU A 471 26.07 10.38 -59.00
CA LEU A 471 25.03 9.72 -58.21
C LEU A 471 25.52 8.40 -57.60
N SER A 472 26.27 7.61 -58.36
CA SER A 472 26.87 6.37 -57.84
C SER A 472 27.80 6.64 -56.65
N ARG A 473 28.67 7.64 -56.75
CA ARG A 473 29.52 8.09 -55.63
C ARG A 473 28.71 8.63 -54.45
N CYS A 474 27.63 9.36 -54.72
CA CYS A 474 26.75 9.88 -53.68
C CYS A 474 26.13 8.74 -52.86
N PHE A 475 25.52 7.74 -53.51
CA PHE A 475 24.93 6.59 -52.82
C PHE A 475 25.97 5.74 -52.08
N ALA A 476 27.17 5.56 -52.65
CA ALA A 476 28.27 4.87 -51.98
C ALA A 476 28.77 5.62 -50.72
N ASN A 477 28.74 6.95 -50.73
CA ASN A 477 29.07 7.76 -49.54
C ASN A 477 27.98 7.67 -48.48
N ILE A 478 26.70 7.80 -48.86
CA ILE A 478 25.56 7.63 -47.94
C ILE A 478 25.59 6.23 -47.30
N ARG A 479 25.90 5.18 -48.08
CA ARG A 479 26.10 3.82 -47.55
C ARG A 479 27.14 3.79 -46.43
N LYS A 480 28.32 4.41 -46.64
CA LYS A 480 29.38 4.45 -45.62
C LYS A 480 28.95 5.22 -44.37
N GLU A 481 28.17 6.28 -44.52
CA GLU A 481 27.60 7.03 -43.39
C GLU A 481 26.62 6.16 -42.60
N ILE A 482 25.75 5.39 -43.27
CA ILE A 482 24.81 4.45 -42.63
C ILE A 482 25.55 3.33 -41.89
N ASP A 483 26.60 2.77 -42.50
CA ASP A 483 27.41 1.70 -41.90
C ASP A 483 28.20 2.21 -40.68
N GLY A 484 28.58 3.49 -40.70
CA GLY A 484 29.21 4.20 -39.59
C GLY A 484 28.27 4.58 -38.44
N LEU A 485 26.95 4.35 -38.57
CA LEU A 485 26.01 4.55 -37.47
C LEU A 485 26.26 3.51 -36.36
N SER A 486 26.82 3.97 -35.25
CA SER A 486 26.93 3.22 -34.00
C SER A 486 25.75 3.54 -33.08
N ARG A 487 25.28 2.51 -32.36
CA ARG A 487 24.23 2.63 -31.33
C ARG A 487 24.77 3.14 -29.99
N GLU A 488 26.09 3.35 -29.85
CA GLU A 488 26.63 4.06 -28.69
C GLU A 488 26.22 5.53 -28.77
N GLU A 489 24.96 5.79 -28.47
CA GLU A 489 24.44 7.13 -28.31
C GLU A 489 25.13 7.77 -27.10
N LYS A 490 25.65 8.98 -27.35
CA LYS A 490 25.61 10.10 -26.40
C LYS A 490 24.49 9.85 -25.41
N ARG A 491 24.84 9.67 -24.12
CA ARG A 491 23.88 9.64 -23.02
C ARG A 491 22.84 10.73 -23.28
N LEU A 492 21.66 10.33 -23.75
CA LEU A 492 20.47 11.14 -23.66
C LEU A 492 20.35 11.45 -22.17
N SER A 493 20.69 12.69 -21.85
CA SER A 493 20.47 13.31 -20.57
C SER A 493 19.14 12.81 -20.04
N GLN A 494 19.16 12.25 -18.83
CA GLN A 494 17.99 11.96 -18.03
C GLN A 494 17.25 13.27 -17.74
N THR A 495 16.59 13.83 -18.73
CA THR A 495 15.55 14.85 -18.65
C THR A 495 14.89 14.85 -20.02
N GLY A 496 13.68 14.29 -20.09
CA GLY A 496 12.78 14.60 -21.19
C GLY A 496 12.48 16.10 -21.14
N ARG A 497 13.26 16.88 -21.88
CA ARG A 497 13.00 18.28 -22.25
C ARG A 497 13.60 18.54 -23.62
N THR A 498 12.72 18.62 -24.61
CA THR A 498 12.71 19.77 -25.53
C THR A 498 11.34 20.40 -25.40
#